data_AF-A0A6I4HRJ2-F1
#
_entry.id   AF-A0A6I4HRJ2-F1
#
_cell.length_a   1.000
_cell.length_b   1.000
_cell.length_c   1.000
_cell.angle_alpha   90.00
_cell.angle_beta   90.00
_cell.angle_gamma   90.00
#
_symmetry.space_group_name_H-M   'P 1'
#
loop_
_entity.id
_entity.type
_entity.pdbx_description
1 polymer ?
#
loop_
_entity_poly.entity_id
_entity_poly.type
_entity_poly.pdbx_seq_one_letter_code
_entity_poly.pdbx_strand_id
1 'polypeptide(L)' 'MARHDPQMNVRIPENLLNEVKKEAGDQRRTMTAQINLIIEEWLDSKKQQDAKA' A
#
# COMPACT_ATOMS: atom_id res chain seq x y z
N MET A 1 9.37 -9.77 4.71
CA MET A 1 8.60 -9.74 5.97
C MET A 1 9.31 -10.61 6.97
N ALA A 2 9.66 -10.04 8.11
CA ALA A 2 10.19 -10.81 9.22
C ALA A 2 9.09 -11.70 9.79
N ARG A 3 9.47 -12.83 10.39
CA ARG A 3 8.53 -13.78 10.99
C ARG A 3 7.63 -13.19 12.10
N HIS A 4 8.00 -12.02 12.62
CA HIS A 4 7.30 -11.35 13.71
C HIS A 4 6.48 -10.14 13.26
N ASP A 5 6.44 -9.84 11.95
CA ASP A 5 5.65 -8.72 11.44
C ASP A 5 4.15 -9.03 11.62
N PRO A 6 3.36 -8.13 12.27
CA PRO A 6 1.92 -8.31 12.40
C PRO A 6 1.25 -8.45 11.03
N GLN A 7 0.35 -9.43 10.90
CA GLN A 7 -0.42 -9.66 9.68
C GLN A 7 -1.85 -9.18 9.86
N MET A 8 -2.40 -8.53 8.83
CA MET A 8 -3.76 -8.05 8.79
C MET A 8 -4.41 -8.43 7.46
N ASN A 9 -5.65 -8.91 7.53
CA ASN A 9 -6.46 -9.19 6.35
C ASN A 9 -7.37 -7.98 6.06
N VAL A 10 -7.34 -7.49 4.83
CA VAL A 10 -8.17 -6.37 4.38
C VAL A 10 -9.19 -6.88 3.35
N ARG A 11 -10.45 -6.47 3.49
CA ARG A 11 -11.48 -6.71 2.49
C ARG A 11 -11.55 -5.51 1.57
N ILE A 12 -11.30 -5.73 0.29
CA ILE A 12 -11.38 -4.70 -0.75
C ILE A 12 -12.22 -5.19 -1.92
N PRO A 13 -12.84 -4.29 -2.70
CA PRO A 13 -13.50 -4.62 -3.95
C PRO A 13 -12.57 -5.34 -4.93
N GLU A 14 -13.12 -6.27 -5.72
CA GLU A 14 -12.35 -7.10 -6.64
C GLU A 14 -11.68 -6.28 -7.76
N ASN A 15 -12.37 -5.28 -8.30
CA ASN A 15 -11.81 -4.37 -9.29
C ASN A 15 -10.54 -3.67 -8.76
N LEU A 16 -10.59 -3.17 -7.53
CA LEU A 16 -9.44 -2.53 -6.88
C LEU A 16 -8.30 -3.52 -6.65
N LEU A 17 -8.61 -4.74 -6.21
CA LEU A 17 -7.62 -5.80 -6.05
C LEU A 17 -6.89 -6.11 -7.35
N ASN A 18 -7.61 -6.13 -8.47
CA ASN A 18 -7.04 -6.42 -9.79
C ASN A 18 -6.13 -5.29 -10.29
N GLU A 19 -6.49 -4.03 -10.03
CA GLU A 19 -5.63 -2.87 -10.33
C GLU A 19 -4.33 -2.92 -9.52
N VAL A 20 -4.42 -3.14 -8.21
CA VAL A 20 -3.24 -3.26 -7.33
C VAL A 20 -2.31 -4.41 -7.77
N LYS A 21 -2.88 -5.54 -8.19
CA LYS A 21 -2.10 -6.68 -8.73
C LYS A 21 -1.37 -6.31 -10.02
N LYS A 22 -2.04 -5.60 -10.93
CA LYS A 22 -1.47 -5.17 -12.20
C LYS A 22 -0.30 -4.23 -11.97
N GLU A 23 -0.49 -3.20 -11.15
CA GLU A 23 0.59 -2.26 -10.82
C GLU A 23 1.78 -2.94 -10.14
N ALA A 24 1.52 -3.85 -9.20
CA ALA A 24 2.59 -4.61 -8.56
C ALA A 24 3.38 -5.45 -9.59
N GLY A 25 2.70 -6.07 -10.55
CA GLY A 25 3.31 -6.81 -11.66
C GLY A 25 4.17 -5.92 -12.57
N ASP A 26 3.62 -4.78 -13.00
CA ASP A 26 4.29 -3.82 -13.88
C ASP A 26 5.57 -3.26 -13.22
N GLN A 27 5.54 -3.04 -11.91
CA GLN A 27 6.66 -2.54 -11.13
C GLN A 27 7.60 -3.64 -10.60
N ARG A 28 7.34 -4.92 -10.94
CA ARG A 28 8.10 -6.10 -10.49
C ARG A 28 8.19 -6.21 -8.96
N ARG A 29 7.09 -5.91 -8.27
CA ARG A 29 6.96 -5.93 -6.80
C ARG A 29 5.97 -6.99 -6.36
N THR A 30 6.05 -7.36 -5.08
CA THR A 30 4.99 -8.14 -4.44
C THR A 30 3.79 -7.24 -4.16
N MET A 31 2.59 -7.83 -4.13
CA MET A 31 1.38 -7.10 -3.75
C MET A 31 1.53 -6.36 -2.42
N THR A 32 2.14 -6.99 -1.41
CA THR A 32 2.28 -6.32 -0.12
C THR A 32 3.29 -5.18 -0.15
N ALA A 33 4.37 -5.30 -0.92
CA ALA A 33 5.29 -4.18 -1.10
C ALA A 33 4.59 -2.99 -1.79
N GLN A 34 3.73 -3.25 -2.77
CA GLN A 34 2.92 -2.21 -3.41
C GLN A 34 1.96 -1.54 -2.43
N ILE A 35 1.24 -2.32 -1.63
CA ILE A 35 0.33 -1.79 -0.61
C ILE A 35 1.07 -0.96 0.44
N ASN A 36 2.24 -1.42 0.90
CA ASN A 36 3.03 -0.68 1.87
C ASN A 36 3.46 0.68 1.30
N LEU A 37 3.93 0.74 0.05
CA LEU A 37 4.30 2.00 -0.58
C LEU A 37 3.12 2.96 -0.66
N ILE A 38 1.95 2.48 -1.10
CA ILE A 38 0.74 3.31 -1.19
C ILE A 38 0.38 3.90 0.17
N ILE A 39 0.50 3.11 1.25
CA ILE A 39 0.24 3.57 2.62
C ILE A 39 1.28 4.61 3.06
N GLU A 40 2.57 4.37 2.79
CA GLU A 40 3.66 5.30 3.13
C GLU A 40 3.48 6.65 2.43
N GLU A 41 3.22 6.65 1.12
CA GLU A 41 3.00 7.86 0.33
C GLU A 41 1.77 8.64 0.81
N TRP A 42 0.70 7.94 1.18
CA TRP A 42 -0.51 8.57 1.73
C TRP A 42 -0.25 9.22 3.11
N LEU A 43 0.47 8.53 4.00
CA LEU A 43 0.82 9.07 5.32
C LEU A 43 1.74 10.29 5.21
N ASP A 44 2.72 10.25 4.33
CA ASP A 44 3.64 11.37 4.12
C ASP A 44 2.94 12.58 3.50
N SER A 45 2.01 12.34 2.57
CA SER A 45 1.15 13.39 2.01
C SER A 45 0.31 14.08 3.09
N LYS A 46 -0.23 13.33 4.06
CA LYS A 46 -0.97 13.89 5.20
C LYS A 46 -0.09 14.78 6.09
N LYS A 47 1.09 14.31 6.49
CA LYS A 47 2.03 15.09 7.33
C LYS A 47 2.37 16.44 6.68
N GLN A 48 2.55 16.47 5.36
CA GLN A 48 2.85 17.70 4.63
C GLN A 48 1.66 18.67 4.56
N GLN A 49 0.43 18.18 4.62
CA GLN A 49 -0.77 19.02 4.68
C GLN A 49 -0.95 19.61 6.08
N ASP A 50 -0.77 18.80 7.13
CA ASP A 50 -0.88 19.24 8.52
C ASP A 50 0.21 20.24 8.91
N ALA A 51 1.43 20.11 8.38
CA ALA A 51 2.54 21.05 8.64
C ALA A 51 2.38 22.42 7.93
N LYS A 52 1.43 22.55 7.01
CA LYS A 52 1.10 23.80 6.32
C LYS A 52 -0.12 24.52 6.91
N ALA A 53 -0.81 23.91 7.88
CA ALA A 53 -1.94 24.48 8.62
C ALA A 53 -1.47 25.11 9.92
#